data_AF-A0A6H1ZEA4-F1
#
_entry.id   AF-A0A6H1ZEA4-F1
#
_cell.length_a   1.000
_cell.length_b   1.000
_cell.length_c   1.000
_cell.angle_alpha   90.00
_cell.angle_beta   90.00
_cell.angle_gamma   90.00
#
_symmetry.space_group_name_H-M   'P 1'
#
loop_
_entity.id
_entity.type
_entity.pdbx_description
1 polymer ?
#
loop_
_entity_poly.entity_id
_entity_poly.type
_entity_poly.pdbx_seq_one_letter_code
_entity_poly.pdbx_strand_id
1 'polypeptide(L)'
;MEAKALIGHIRESVGDAVAKGQEQISSANLLQFLNNLDAAVDAAEPLAQAQREFEKVQLEHSHQWDQEMFRSVIDSGQAALKAAFLVTGGGAAALLAFTGSAWKHLPAAGIQSLATALFLLGLGAFLIALASGFTYLAQSCFAQAEFTASKRWKMSGEVIRWIAVTFVLTNYGLFFWTVCLASDVLRMLTPS
;
A
#
# COMPACT_ATOMS: atom_id res chain seq x y z
N MET A 1 -8.42 -32.08 -16.62
CA MET A 1 -7.27 -32.99 -16.84
C MET A 1 -6.34 -32.36 -17.85
N GLU A 2 -5.04 -32.26 -17.55
CA GLU A 2 -4.07 -31.86 -18.58
C GLU A 2 -3.99 -32.95 -19.66
N ALA A 3 -3.90 -32.55 -20.93
CA ALA A 3 -3.74 -33.45 -22.07
C ALA A 3 -2.63 -34.51 -21.88
N LYS A 4 -1.64 -34.20 -21.04
CA LYS A 4 -0.55 -35.08 -20.64
C LYS A 4 -1.00 -36.32 -19.84
N ALA A 5 -2.00 -36.16 -18.97
CA ALA A 5 -2.57 -37.28 -18.21
C ALA A 5 -3.40 -38.20 -19.11
N LEU A 6 -4.10 -37.63 -20.10
CA LEU A 6 -4.88 -38.37 -21.10
C LEU A 6 -3.97 -39.25 -21.98
N ILE A 7 -2.86 -38.68 -22.46
CA ILE A 7 -1.83 -39.40 -23.23
C ILE A 7 -1.19 -40.50 -22.38
N GLY A 8 -1.00 -40.26 -21.08
CA GLY A 8 -0.49 -41.25 -20.12
C GLY A 8 -1.40 -42.48 -20.03
N HIS A 9 -2.70 -42.27 -19.80
CA HIS A 9 -3.67 -43.36 -19.67
C HIS A 9 -3.86 -44.17 -20.97
N ILE A 10 -3.82 -43.49 -22.12
CA ILE A 10 -3.86 -44.16 -23.44
C ILE A 10 -2.61 -45.02 -23.62
N ARG A 11 -1.42 -44.49 -23.29
CA ARG A 11 -0.15 -45.23 -23.43
C ARG A 11 -0.09 -46.44 -22.51
N GLU A 12 -0.61 -46.33 -21.29
CA GLU A 12 -0.66 -47.42 -20.31
C GLU A 12 -1.63 -48.52 -20.75
N SER A 13 -2.84 -48.15 -21.20
CA SER A 13 -3.85 -49.11 -21.67
C SER A 13 -3.42 -49.84 -22.94
N VAL A 14 -2.72 -49.15 -23.86
CA VAL A 14 -2.11 -49.76 -25.05
C VAL A 14 -0.93 -50.65 -24.67
N GLY A 15 -0.12 -50.25 -23.69
CA GLY A 15 0.99 -51.06 -23.17
C GLY A 15 0.52 -52.39 -22.56
N ASP A 16 -0.57 -52.36 -21.79
CA ASP A 16 -1.18 -53.56 -21.21
C ASP A 16 -1.76 -54.52 -22.25
N ALA A 17 -2.35 -53.99 -23.33
CA ALA A 17 -2.86 -54.80 -24.44
C ALA A 17 -1.71 -55.50 -25.20
N VAL A 18 -0.60 -54.78 -25.41
CA VAL A 18 0.62 -55.33 -26.04
C VAL A 18 1.27 -56.39 -25.14
N ALA A 19 1.36 -56.17 -23.82
CA ALA A 19 1.92 -57.13 -22.87
C ALA A 19 1.12 -58.44 -22.78
N LYS A 20 -0.18 -58.41 -23.12
CA LYS A 20 -1.07 -59.58 -23.17
C LYS A 20 -1.05 -60.31 -24.52
N GLY A 21 -0.18 -59.89 -25.45
CA GLY A 21 -0.04 -60.53 -26.77
C GLY A 21 -1.20 -60.23 -27.73
N GLN A 22 -1.99 -59.19 -27.49
CA GLN A 22 -3.06 -58.78 -28.41
C GLN A 22 -2.48 -57.93 -29.55
N GLU A 23 -2.29 -58.54 -30.73
CA GLU A 23 -1.86 -57.83 -31.95
C GLU A 23 -3.03 -57.11 -32.66
N GLN A 24 -4.28 -57.42 -32.31
CA GLN A 24 -5.48 -56.80 -32.88
C GLN A 24 -6.41 -56.30 -31.77
N ILE A 25 -6.68 -54.99 -31.78
CA ILE A 25 -7.70 -54.36 -30.93
C ILE A 25 -9.00 -54.32 -31.72
N SER A 26 -10.07 -54.94 -31.20
CA SER A 26 -11.37 -54.86 -31.85
C SER A 26 -11.89 -53.41 -31.79
N SER A 27 -12.54 -52.97 -32.86
CA SER A 27 -13.20 -51.65 -32.90
C SER A 27 -14.22 -51.48 -31.79
N ALA A 28 -14.87 -52.57 -31.35
CA ALA A 28 -15.80 -52.60 -30.24
C ALA A 28 -15.13 -52.27 -28.89
N ASN A 29 -13.95 -52.82 -28.62
CA ASN A 29 -13.21 -52.55 -27.38
C ASN A 29 -12.66 -51.12 -27.35
N LEU A 30 -12.23 -50.60 -28.52
CA LEU A 30 -11.77 -49.21 -28.64
C LEU A 30 -12.93 -48.22 -28.40
N LEU A 31 -14.10 -48.49 -28.98
CA LEU A 31 -15.32 -47.70 -28.74
C LEU A 31 -15.73 -47.73 -27.26
N GLN A 32 -15.65 -48.89 -26.61
CA GLN A 32 -15.97 -49.02 -25.18
C GLN A 32 -14.98 -48.22 -24.31
N PHE A 33 -13.69 -48.24 -24.64
CA PHE A 33 -12.68 -47.42 -23.96
C PHE A 33 -12.96 -45.93 -24.15
N LEU A 34 -13.24 -45.48 -25.39
CA LEU A 34 -13.57 -44.08 -25.68
C LEU A 34 -14.83 -43.62 -24.93
N ASN A 35 -15.88 -44.44 -24.90
CA ASN A 35 -17.12 -44.14 -24.16
C ASN A 35 -16.88 -44.01 -22.64
N ASN A 36 -16.03 -44.88 -22.07
CA ASN A 36 -15.67 -44.79 -20.65
C ASN A 36 -14.82 -43.55 -20.35
N LEU A 37 -13.99 -43.13 -21.31
CA LEU A 37 -13.15 -41.94 -21.19
C LEU A 37 -13.99 -40.66 -21.26
N ASP A 38 -14.98 -40.60 -22.18
CA ASP A 38 -15.95 -39.51 -22.25
C ASP A 38 -16.75 -39.40 -20.94
N ALA A 39 -17.28 -40.51 -20.43
CA ALA A 39 -18.01 -40.52 -19.16
C ALA A 39 -17.17 -40.03 -17.96
N ALA A 40 -15.87 -40.35 -17.95
CA ALA A 40 -14.94 -39.89 -16.91
C ALA A 40 -14.59 -38.39 -17.06
N VAL A 41 -14.49 -37.88 -18.30
CA VAL A 41 -14.29 -36.46 -18.58
C VAL A 41 -15.53 -35.65 -18.17
N ASP A 42 -16.72 -36.11 -18.54
CA ASP A 42 -18.00 -35.47 -18.19
C ASP A 42 -18.22 -35.45 -16.68
N ALA A 43 -17.83 -36.51 -15.97
CA ALA A 43 -17.92 -36.55 -14.50
C ALA A 43 -16.92 -35.61 -13.81
N ALA A 44 -15.76 -35.33 -14.42
CA ALA A 44 -14.72 -34.47 -13.88
C ALA A 44 -14.87 -33.00 -14.28
N GLU A 45 -15.66 -32.71 -15.32
CA GLU A 45 -15.86 -31.35 -15.85
C GLU A 45 -16.45 -30.37 -14.81
N PRO A 46 -17.48 -30.73 -14.00
CA PRO A 46 -18.07 -29.83 -13.01
C PRO A 46 -17.07 -29.42 -11.93
N LEU A 47 -16.23 -30.35 -11.48
CA LEU A 47 -15.16 -30.08 -10.51
C LEU A 47 -14.10 -29.15 -11.08
N ALA A 48 -13.70 -29.37 -12.33
CA ALA A 48 -12.73 -28.51 -13.02
C ALA A 48 -13.28 -27.10 -13.29
N GLN A 49 -14.58 -26.99 -13.61
CA GLN A 49 -15.26 -25.70 -13.75
C GLN A 49 -15.34 -24.98 -12.40
N ALA A 50 -15.76 -25.67 -11.33
CA ALA A 50 -15.80 -25.12 -9.98
C ALA A 50 -14.41 -24.66 -9.49
N GLN A 51 -13.34 -25.40 -9.80
CA GLN A 51 -11.98 -25.00 -9.46
C GLN A 51 -11.54 -23.74 -10.21
N ARG A 52 -11.81 -23.63 -11.51
CA ARG A 52 -11.50 -22.42 -12.29
C ARG A 52 -12.28 -21.21 -11.79
N GLU A 53 -13.54 -21.41 -11.40
CA GLU A 53 -14.38 -20.35 -10.84
C GLU A 53 -13.85 -19.92 -9.47
N PHE A 54 -13.50 -20.86 -8.60
CA PHE A 54 -12.83 -20.56 -7.32
C PHE A 54 -11.52 -19.80 -7.51
N GLU A 55 -10.68 -20.19 -8.47
CA GLU A 55 -9.42 -19.52 -8.76
C GLU A 55 -9.65 -18.08 -9.25
N LYS A 56 -10.62 -17.87 -10.15
CA LYS A 56 -11.03 -16.54 -10.58
C LYS A 56 -11.49 -15.68 -9.41
N VAL A 57 -12.38 -16.22 -8.58
CA VAL A 57 -12.93 -15.52 -7.41
C VAL A 57 -11.81 -15.15 -6.43
N GLN A 58 -10.85 -16.05 -6.20
CA GLN A 58 -9.69 -15.74 -5.36
C GLN A 58 -8.81 -14.63 -5.95
N LEU A 59 -8.57 -14.66 -7.25
CA LEU A 59 -7.76 -13.65 -7.92
C LEU A 59 -8.44 -12.27 -7.89
N GLU A 60 -9.75 -12.24 -8.12
CA GLU A 60 -10.57 -11.03 -8.02
C GLU A 60 -10.60 -10.50 -6.58
N HIS A 61 -10.79 -11.37 -5.58
CA HIS A 61 -10.75 -10.98 -4.17
C HIS A 61 -9.37 -10.43 -3.77
N SER A 62 -8.29 -11.08 -4.19
CA SER A 62 -6.93 -10.59 -3.89
C SER A 62 -6.70 -9.22 -4.52
N HIS A 63 -7.13 -9.01 -5.76
CA HIS A 63 -6.96 -7.75 -6.44
C HIS A 63 -7.79 -6.63 -5.80
N GLN A 64 -9.05 -6.91 -5.44
CA GLN A 64 -9.91 -5.97 -4.73
C GLN A 64 -9.36 -5.62 -3.35
N TRP A 65 -8.87 -6.62 -2.62
CA TRP A 65 -8.25 -6.43 -1.32
C TRP A 65 -7.03 -5.51 -1.41
N ASP A 66 -6.14 -5.74 -2.39
CA ASP A 66 -4.96 -4.90 -2.58
C ASP A 66 -5.32 -3.44 -2.91
N GLN A 67 -6.34 -3.23 -3.74
CA GLN A 67 -6.85 -1.89 -4.05
C GLN A 67 -7.45 -1.20 -2.82
N GLU A 68 -8.24 -1.91 -2.03
CA GLU A 68 -8.88 -1.37 -0.83
C GLU A 68 -7.84 -1.04 0.26
N MET A 69 -6.87 -1.93 0.47
CA MET A 69 -5.75 -1.69 1.38
C MET A 69 -4.91 -0.49 0.94
N PHE A 70 -4.62 -0.37 -0.36
CA PHE A 70 -3.89 0.77 -0.89
C PHE A 70 -4.64 2.09 -0.67
N ARG A 71 -5.95 2.09 -0.92
CA ARG A 71 -6.82 3.25 -0.68
C ARG A 71 -6.87 3.63 0.80
N SER A 72 -7.06 2.66 1.69
CA SER A 72 -7.06 2.86 3.14
C SER A 72 -5.76 3.50 3.65
N VAL A 73 -4.60 3.05 3.14
CA VAL A 73 -3.29 3.64 3.48
C VAL A 73 -3.16 5.09 2.98
N ILE A 74 -3.67 5.40 1.79
CA ILE A 74 -3.67 6.78 1.27
C ILE A 74 -4.58 7.67 2.10
N ASP A 75 -5.80 7.23 2.38
CA ASP A 75 -6.80 8.03 3.09
C ASP A 75 -6.34 8.31 4.53
N SER A 76 -5.79 7.30 5.21
CA SER A 76 -5.20 7.45 6.55
C SER A 76 -3.96 8.37 6.52
N GLY A 77 -3.10 8.27 5.50
CA GLY A 77 -1.96 9.16 5.32
C GLY A 77 -2.37 10.63 5.08
N GLN A 78 -3.39 10.87 4.25
CA GLN A 78 -3.92 12.22 4.02
C GLN A 78 -4.57 12.79 5.29
N ALA A 79 -5.30 11.98 6.06
CA ALA A 79 -5.85 12.40 7.33
C ALA A 79 -4.74 12.81 8.32
N ALA A 80 -3.66 12.03 8.40
CA ALA A 80 -2.50 12.35 9.23
C ALA A 80 -1.80 13.65 8.79
N LEU A 81 -1.61 13.87 7.49
CA LEU A 81 -1.03 15.11 6.96
C LEU A 81 -1.90 16.33 7.27
N LYS A 82 -3.22 16.22 7.09
CA LYS A 82 -4.18 17.29 7.43
C LYS A 82 -4.15 17.62 8.93
N ALA A 83 -4.13 16.59 9.78
CA ALA A 83 -4.02 16.77 11.23
C ALA A 83 -2.70 17.45 11.61
N ALA A 84 -1.57 17.00 11.05
CA ALA A 84 -0.26 17.61 11.29
C ALA A 84 -0.22 19.08 10.85
N PHE A 85 -0.76 19.40 9.66
CA PHE A 85 -0.85 20.77 9.17
C PHE A 85 -1.73 21.66 10.05
N LEU A 86 -2.88 21.15 10.52
CA LEU A 86 -3.78 21.87 11.41
C LEU A 86 -3.12 22.16 12.76
N VAL A 87 -2.38 21.20 13.30
CA VAL A 87 -1.66 21.35 14.57
C VAL A 87 -0.56 22.41 14.45
N THR A 88 0.25 22.38 13.39
CA THR A 88 1.30 23.39 13.19
C THR A 88 0.74 24.77 12.87
N GLY A 89 -0.28 24.84 11.99
CA GLY A 89 -0.91 26.11 11.60
C GLY A 89 -1.73 26.73 12.73
N GLY A 90 -2.52 25.91 13.44
CA GLY A 90 -3.29 26.32 14.61
C GLY A 90 -2.39 26.75 15.76
N GLY A 91 -1.30 26.03 16.01
CA GLY A 91 -0.27 26.43 16.96
C GLY A 91 0.37 27.78 16.59
N ALA A 92 0.66 28.00 15.32
CA ALA A 92 1.26 29.27 14.86
C ALA A 92 0.30 30.44 15.04
N ALA A 93 -0.98 30.25 14.70
CA ALA A 93 -2.02 31.24 14.92
C ALA A 93 -2.20 31.55 16.42
N ALA A 94 -2.18 30.53 17.28
CA ALA A 94 -2.28 30.69 18.72
C ALA A 94 -1.07 31.46 19.29
N LEU A 95 0.15 31.14 18.85
CA LEU A 95 1.35 31.87 19.25
C LEU A 95 1.36 33.31 18.74
N LEU A 96 0.90 33.59 17.51
CA LEU A 96 0.78 34.97 17.01
C LEU A 96 -0.23 35.78 17.84
N ALA A 97 -1.38 35.19 18.16
CA ALA A 97 -2.39 35.83 19.01
C ALA A 97 -1.83 36.14 20.40
N PHE A 98 -1.12 35.19 21.00
CA PHE A 98 -0.44 35.37 22.28
C PHE A 98 0.68 36.42 22.21
N THR A 99 1.44 36.43 21.12
CA THR A 99 2.51 37.42 20.88
C THR A 99 1.92 38.83 20.94
N GLY A 100 0.78 39.07 20.28
CA GLY A 100 0.13 40.38 20.26
C GLY A 100 -0.26 40.91 21.65
N SER A 101 -0.63 40.03 22.59
CA SER A 101 -1.02 40.45 23.95
C SER A 101 0.15 40.49 24.93
N ALA A 102 1.12 39.57 24.82
CA ALA A 102 2.19 39.39 25.80
C ALA A 102 3.49 40.16 25.48
N TRP A 103 3.68 40.65 24.24
CA TRP A 103 4.95 41.23 23.76
C TRP A 103 5.60 42.25 24.70
N LYS A 104 4.80 43.16 25.29
CA LYS A 104 5.30 44.24 26.17
C LYS A 104 5.79 43.76 27.53
N HIS A 105 5.42 42.55 27.94
CA HIS A 105 5.73 41.97 29.25
C HIS A 105 6.82 40.90 29.18
N LEU A 106 7.30 40.58 27.96
CA LEU A 106 8.31 39.56 27.74
C LEU A 106 9.72 40.17 27.81
N PRO A 107 10.67 39.54 28.52
CA PRO A 107 12.07 39.90 28.40
C PRO A 107 12.59 39.56 27.00
N ALA A 108 13.73 40.15 26.60
CA ALA A 108 14.33 39.92 25.28
C ALA A 108 14.54 38.43 24.94
N ALA A 109 14.90 37.62 25.95
CA ALA A 109 15.03 36.17 25.80
C ALA A 109 13.68 35.49 25.46
N GLY A 110 12.58 35.94 26.07
CA GLY A 110 11.23 35.42 25.78
C GLY A 110 10.77 35.77 24.37
N ILE A 111 11.09 36.98 23.90
CA ILE A 111 10.81 37.42 22.52
C ILE A 111 11.60 36.54 21.52
N GLN A 112 12.86 36.26 21.79
CA GLN A 112 13.69 35.41 20.94
C GLN A 112 13.14 33.99 20.87
N SER A 113 12.80 33.38 22.01
CA SER A 113 12.15 32.07 22.05
C SER A 113 10.83 32.06 21.27
N LEU A 114 10.00 33.08 21.41
CA LEU A 114 8.72 33.18 20.70
C LEU A 114 8.91 33.27 19.17
N ALA A 115 9.89 34.06 18.72
CA ALA A 115 10.25 34.14 17.30
C ALA A 115 10.76 32.79 16.76
N THR A 116 11.59 32.08 17.53
CA THR A 116 12.07 30.75 17.16
C THR A 116 10.91 29.74 17.12
N ALA A 117 9.98 29.76 18.07
CA ALA A 117 8.80 28.89 18.03
C ALA A 117 7.94 29.14 16.78
N LEU A 118 7.70 30.40 16.44
CA LEU A 118 6.97 30.77 15.21
C LEU A 118 7.66 30.28 13.95
N PHE A 119 8.98 30.45 13.87
CA PHE A 119 9.77 29.95 12.74
C PHE A 119 9.68 28.42 12.62
N LEU A 120 9.80 27.69 13.74
CA LEU A 120 9.72 26.22 13.75
C LEU A 120 8.34 25.70 13.33
N LEU A 121 7.25 26.37 13.74
CA LEU A 121 5.90 26.02 13.30
C LEU A 121 5.69 26.30 11.81
N GLY A 122 6.21 27.42 11.31
CA GLY A 122 6.19 27.73 9.88
C GLY A 122 6.98 26.71 9.06
N LEU A 123 8.18 26.33 9.54
CA LEU A 123 9.00 25.30 8.92
C LEU A 123 8.28 23.93 8.95
N GLY A 124 7.64 23.58 10.06
CA GLY A 124 6.82 22.37 10.17
C GLY A 124 5.68 22.34 9.15
N ALA A 125 4.92 23.43 9.05
CA ALA A 125 3.86 23.56 8.05
C ALA A 125 4.39 23.43 6.61
N PHE A 126 5.56 24.01 6.32
CA PHE A 126 6.23 23.87 5.03
C PHE A 126 6.67 22.42 4.75
N LEU A 127 7.24 21.72 5.73
CA LEU A 127 7.62 20.30 5.60
C LEU A 127 6.41 19.40 5.33
N ILE A 128 5.26 19.66 5.97
CA ILE A 128 4.02 18.91 5.72
C ILE A 128 3.46 19.21 4.31
N ALA A 129 3.55 20.45 3.84
CA ALA A 129 3.18 20.80 2.47
C ALA A 129 4.06 20.06 1.45
N LEU A 130 5.39 20.03 1.68
CA LEU A 130 6.30 19.24 0.87
C LEU A 130 5.98 17.75 0.94
N ALA A 131 5.78 17.17 2.13
CA ALA A 131 5.43 15.77 2.28
C ALA A 131 4.20 15.40 1.44
N SER A 132 3.16 16.26 1.45
CA SER A 132 1.95 16.09 0.65
C SER A 132 2.26 16.06 -0.87
N GLY A 133 3.11 16.97 -1.35
CA GLY A 133 3.55 16.99 -2.75
C GLY A 133 4.36 15.75 -3.13
N PHE A 134 5.26 15.29 -2.26
CA PHE A 134 6.04 14.07 -2.48
C PHE A 134 5.15 12.82 -2.45
N THR A 135 4.11 12.77 -1.61
CA THR A 135 3.12 11.68 -1.63
C THR A 135 2.42 11.59 -2.99
N TYR A 136 2.00 12.72 -3.56
CA TYR A 136 1.40 12.76 -4.90
C TYR A 136 2.38 12.28 -5.99
N LEU A 137 3.64 12.70 -5.89
CA LEU A 137 4.67 12.27 -6.83
C LEU A 137 4.97 10.76 -6.70
N ALA A 138 5.02 10.22 -5.49
CA ALA A 138 5.19 8.79 -5.25
C ALA A 138 4.05 7.98 -5.88
N GLN A 139 2.80 8.41 -5.69
CA GLN A 139 1.63 7.79 -6.33
C GLN A 139 1.72 7.81 -7.86
N SER A 140 2.16 8.93 -8.43
CA SER A 140 2.38 9.06 -9.88
C SER A 140 3.44 8.07 -10.39
N CYS A 141 4.52 7.85 -9.62
CA CYS A 141 5.54 6.86 -9.96
C CYS A 141 5.01 5.41 -9.85
N PHE A 142 4.21 5.10 -8.82
CA PHE A 142 3.63 3.76 -8.67
C PHE A 142 2.64 3.45 -9.81
N ALA A 143 1.81 4.40 -10.20
CA ALA A 143 0.89 4.24 -11.34
C ALA A 143 1.65 3.97 -12.65
N GLN A 144 2.75 4.70 -12.91
CA GLN A 144 3.59 4.43 -14.08
C GLN A 144 4.35 3.11 -14.01
N ALA A 145 4.76 2.68 -12.81
CA ALA A 145 5.44 1.41 -12.60
C ALA A 145 4.55 0.23 -12.98
N GLU A 146 3.25 0.31 -12.67
CA GLU A 146 2.27 -0.71 -13.04
C GLU A 146 2.01 -0.73 -14.55
N PHE A 147 1.84 0.44 -15.18
CA PHE A 147 1.61 0.52 -16.63
C PHE A 147 2.80 0.04 -17.47
N THR A 148 4.03 0.34 -17.02
CA THR A 148 5.25 0.07 -17.80
C THR A 148 5.98 -1.21 -17.34
N ALA A 149 5.47 -1.91 -16.32
CA ALA A 149 6.15 -3.02 -15.63
C ALA A 149 7.63 -2.74 -15.28
N SER A 150 7.97 -1.46 -15.08
CA SER A 150 9.35 -1.01 -14.98
C SER A 150 9.81 -0.96 -13.53
N LYS A 151 10.85 -1.73 -13.23
CA LYS A 151 11.49 -1.78 -11.90
C LYS A 151 12.01 -0.40 -11.44
N ARG A 152 12.44 0.46 -12.37
CA ARG A 152 13.00 1.79 -12.05
C ARG A 152 11.94 2.72 -11.44
N TRP A 153 10.74 2.75 -12.02
CA TRP A 153 9.63 3.56 -11.51
C TRP A 153 9.17 3.11 -10.13
N LYS A 154 9.15 1.79 -9.88
CA LYS A 154 8.85 1.24 -8.55
C LYS A 154 9.87 1.66 -7.51
N MET A 155 11.17 1.63 -7.85
CA MET A 155 12.23 2.04 -6.93
C MET A 155 12.20 3.54 -6.64
N SER A 156 11.96 4.37 -7.67
CA SER A 156 11.78 5.81 -7.48
C SER A 156 10.59 6.14 -6.57
N GLY A 157 9.45 5.46 -6.77
CA GLY A 157 8.27 5.62 -5.92
C GLY A 157 8.54 5.32 -4.44
N GLU A 158 9.27 4.23 -4.16
CA GLU A 158 9.68 3.87 -2.80
C GLU A 158 10.60 4.92 -2.16
N VAL A 159 11.58 5.44 -2.90
CA VAL A 159 12.50 6.48 -2.38
C VAL A 159 11.73 7.75 -2.04
N ILE A 160 10.86 8.22 -2.95
CA ILE A 160 10.04 9.42 -2.75
C ILE A 160 9.10 9.24 -1.55
N ARG A 161 8.52 8.04 -1.38
CA ARG A 161 7.67 7.70 -0.23
C ARG A 161 8.45 7.83 1.09
N TRP A 162 9.67 7.31 1.17
CA TRP A 162 10.49 7.42 2.38
C TRP A 162 10.92 8.85 2.69
N ILE A 163 11.16 9.68 1.66
CA ILE A 163 11.42 11.11 1.85
C ILE A 163 10.19 11.80 2.47
N ALA A 164 8.99 11.53 1.96
CA ALA A 164 7.75 12.10 2.52
C ALA A 164 7.54 11.69 3.99
N VAL A 165 7.76 10.40 4.32
CA VAL A 165 7.68 9.89 5.70
C VAL A 165 8.68 10.63 6.62
N THR A 166 9.91 10.85 6.14
CA THR A 166 10.94 11.55 6.90
C THR A 166 10.54 12.99 7.22
N PHE A 167 9.90 13.70 6.28
CA PHE A 167 9.38 15.04 6.53
C PHE A 167 8.27 15.06 7.58
N VAL A 168 7.37 14.09 7.56
CA VAL A 168 6.29 13.97 8.57
C VAL A 168 6.87 13.70 9.97
N LEU A 169 7.83 12.77 10.08
CA LEU A 169 8.49 12.48 11.36
C LEU A 169 9.28 13.68 11.88
N THR A 170 10.01 14.36 11.01
CA THR A 170 10.74 15.59 11.34
C THR A 170 9.78 16.67 11.84
N ASN A 171 8.62 16.83 11.19
CA ASN A 171 7.59 17.78 11.63
C ASN A 171 7.11 17.50 13.06
N TYR A 172 6.83 16.24 13.41
CA TYR A 172 6.43 15.91 14.78
C TYR A 172 7.53 16.24 15.80
N GLY A 173 8.80 16.00 15.45
CA GLY A 173 9.94 16.42 16.26
C GLY A 173 10.01 17.93 16.46
N LEU A 174 9.86 18.71 15.38
CA LEU A 174 9.84 20.18 15.44
C LEU A 174 8.67 20.71 16.26
N PHE A 175 7.49 20.10 16.12
CA PHE A 175 6.32 20.47 16.90
C PHE A 175 6.56 20.25 18.40
N PHE A 176 7.07 19.07 18.78
CA PHE A 176 7.42 18.80 20.17
C PHE A 176 8.44 19.78 20.73
N TRP A 177 9.50 20.08 19.96
CA TRP A 177 10.50 21.08 20.35
C TRP A 177 9.89 22.47 20.55
N THR A 178 8.97 22.87 19.66
CA THR A 178 8.24 24.15 19.77
C THR A 178 7.43 24.22 21.07
N VAL A 179 6.76 23.14 21.44
CA VAL A 179 5.98 23.08 22.71
C VAL A 179 6.88 23.30 23.92
N CYS A 180 8.06 22.68 23.95
CA CYS A 180 9.04 22.91 25.02
C CYS A 180 9.47 24.38 25.09
N LEU A 181 9.79 24.97 23.93
CA LEU A 181 10.21 26.36 23.85
C LEU A 181 9.11 27.34 24.31
N ALA A 182 7.86 27.08 23.90
CA ALA A 182 6.71 27.87 24.32
C ALA A 182 6.42 27.74 25.83
N SER A 183 6.66 26.56 26.42
CA SER A 183 6.57 26.36 27.87
C SER A 183 7.57 27.23 28.62
N ASP A 184 8.80 27.37 28.12
CA ASP A 184 9.81 28.22 28.77
C ASP A 184 9.43 29.71 28.71
N VAL A 185 8.83 30.16 27.61
CA VAL A 185 8.28 31.53 27.48
C VAL A 185 7.19 31.78 28.53
N LEU A 186 6.29 30.81 28.77
CA LEU A 186 5.23 30.93 29.77
C LEU A 186 5.78 30.99 31.20
N ARG A 187 6.83 30.22 31.50
CA ARG A 187 7.51 30.27 32.81
C ARG A 187 8.14 31.63 33.08
N MET A 188 8.67 32.30 32.05
CA MET A 188 9.23 33.65 32.20
C MET A 188 8.16 34.73 32.50
N LEU A 189 6.90 34.47 32.16
CA LEU A 189 5.78 35.39 32.40
C LEU A 189 5.11 35.20 33.77
N THR A 190 5.34 34.08 34.45
CA THR A 190 4.76 33.77 35.77
C THR A 190 5.86 33.88 36.83
N PRO A 191 6.07 35.04 37.47
CA PRO A 191 7.02 35.14 38.56
C PRO A 191 6.54 34.29 39.75
N SER A 192 7.40 33.38 40.21
CA SER A 192 7.27 32.68 41.50
C SER A 192 7.45 33.63 42.67
#